data_AF-A0AAV6CLX4-F1
#
_entry.id   AF-A0AAV6CLX4-F1
#
_cell.length_a   1.000
_cell.length_b   1.000
_cell.length_c   1.000
_cell.angle_alpha   90.00
_cell.angle_beta   90.00
_cell.angle_gamma   90.00
#
_symmetry.space_group_name_H-M   'P 1'
#
loop_
_entity.id
_entity.type
_entity.pdbx_description
1 polymer ?
#
loop_
_entity_poly.entity_id
_entity_poly.type
_entity_poly.pdbx_seq_one_letter_code
_entity_poly.pdbx_strand_id
1 'polypeptide(L)' 'MATCLSSALLMGCARGYDMQLSNGKTIRTMNKPKLDAQGWYIYKDSSGQTERVNSLRVRSIEPASRTLEKRFEYR' A
#
# COMPACT_ATOMS: atom_id res chain seq x y z
N MET A 1 7.96 -22.58 34.28
CA MET A 1 8.92 -22.29 33.21
C MET A 1 8.22 -21.45 32.17
N ALA A 2 8.57 -20.17 32.13
CA ALA A 2 8.21 -19.26 31.05
C ALA A 2 8.93 -19.68 29.77
N THR A 3 8.25 -19.66 28.63
CA THR A 3 8.87 -19.35 27.32
C THR A 3 7.82 -19.06 26.24
N CYS A 4 7.98 -17.88 25.66
CA CYS A 4 7.70 -17.51 24.27
C CYS A 4 6.26 -17.18 23.85
N LEU A 5 5.74 -16.11 24.46
CA LEU A 5 4.73 -15.19 23.91
C LEU A 5 5.26 -14.42 22.66
N SER A 6 5.85 -15.11 21.67
CA SER A 6 6.68 -14.45 20.63
C SER A 6 6.13 -14.50 19.20
N SER A 7 4.94 -15.05 18.94
CA SER A 7 4.39 -15.12 17.57
C SER A 7 3.75 -13.82 17.04
N ALA A 8 3.81 -12.71 17.79
CA ALA A 8 3.15 -11.45 17.40
C ALA A 8 4.02 -10.50 16.53
N LEU A 9 5.23 -10.89 16.13
CA LEU A 9 6.18 -10.01 15.43
C LEU A 9 6.00 -9.91 13.91
N LEU A 10 5.00 -10.56 13.30
CA LEU A 10 4.72 -10.46 11.86
C LEU A 10 3.37 -9.83 11.51
N MET A 11 2.73 -9.08 12.43
CA MET A 11 1.67 -8.14 12.06
C MET A 11 2.24 -6.89 11.38
N GLY A 12 3.16 -7.07 10.43
CA GLY A 12 3.35 -6.11 9.35
C GLY A 12 2.13 -6.19 8.45
N CYS A 13 0.99 -5.69 8.92
CA CYS A 13 -0.25 -5.62 8.16
C CYS A 13 0.09 -5.07 6.78
N ALA A 14 -0.13 -5.88 5.72
CA ALA A 14 -0.05 -5.42 4.35
C ALA A 14 -1.01 -4.23 4.19
N ARG A 15 -0.46 -3.02 4.34
CA ARG A 15 -1.20 -1.78 4.15
C ARG A 15 -1.08 -1.47 2.68
N GLY A 16 -2.21 -1.49 2.00
CA GLY A 16 -2.26 -1.03 0.63
C GLY A 16 -1.89 0.45 0.54
N TYR A 17 -1.41 0.87 -0.61
CA TYR A 17 -1.13 2.28 -0.90
C TYR A 17 -1.91 2.68 -2.16
N ASP A 18 -2.37 3.91 -2.18
CA ASP A 18 -2.98 4.53 -3.35
C ASP A 18 -1.93 5.42 -4.02
N MET A 19 -1.54 5.03 -5.23
CA MET A 19 -0.60 5.76 -6.06
C MET A 19 -1.38 6.55 -7.11
N GLN A 20 -1.38 7.88 -6.97
CA GLN A 20 -2.01 8.76 -7.94
C GLN A 20 -1.04 9.04 -9.09
N LEU A 21 -1.51 8.80 -10.31
CA LEU A 21 -0.76 9.07 -11.51
C LEU A 21 -1.10 10.45 -12.10
N SER A 22 -0.18 11.01 -12.87
CA SER A 22 -0.33 12.32 -13.53
C SER A 22 -1.51 12.36 -14.53
N ASN A 23 -2.00 11.20 -14.97
CA ASN A 23 -3.18 11.09 -15.84
C ASN A 23 -4.51 10.98 -15.07
N GLY A 24 -4.51 11.18 -13.74
CA GLY A 24 -5.69 11.08 -12.89
C GLY A 24 -6.08 9.66 -12.49
N LYS A 25 -5.38 8.63 -12.98
CA LYS A 25 -5.61 7.24 -12.55
C LYS A 25 -5.01 7.00 -11.17
N THR A 26 -5.74 6.31 -10.29
CA THR A 26 -5.20 5.82 -9.01
C THR A 26 -4.94 4.33 -9.11
N ILE A 27 -3.75 3.88 -8.68
CA ILE A 27 -3.38 2.47 -8.61
C ILE A 27 -3.31 2.08 -7.14
N ARG A 28 -4.16 1.11 -6.75
CA ARG A 28 -4.08 0.46 -5.44
C ARG A 28 -2.98 -0.59 -5.48
N THR A 29 -1.96 -0.43 -4.65
CA THR A 29 -0.87 -1.38 -4.48
C THR A 29 -1.03 -2.14 -3.17
N MET A 30 -0.59 -3.39 -3.09
CA MET A 30 -0.66 -4.19 -1.85
C MET A 30 0.42 -3.78 -0.83
N ASN A 31 1.51 -3.19 -1.31
CA ASN A 31 2.66 -2.79 -0.52
C ASN A 31 3.13 -1.40 -0.93
N LYS A 32 3.96 -0.79 -0.09
CA LYS A 32 4.57 0.51 -0.41
C LYS A 32 5.42 0.38 -1.68
N PRO A 33 5.14 1.17 -2.73
CA PRO A 33 5.97 1.20 -3.93
C PRO A 33 7.40 1.64 -3.60
N LYS A 34 8.38 0.98 -4.21
CA LYS A 34 9.81 1.30 -4.03
C LYS A 34 10.38 1.89 -5.32
N LEU A 35 11.12 2.99 -5.20
CA LEU A 35 11.83 3.58 -6.33
C LEU A 35 13.11 2.79 -6.58
N ASP A 36 13.26 2.30 -7.80
CA ASP A 36 14.45 1.62 -8.30
C ASP A 36 15.48 2.62 -8.86
N ALA A 37 16.74 2.21 -8.98
CA ALA A 37 17.82 3.10 -9.46
C ALA A 37 17.57 3.60 -10.91
N GLN A 38 16.76 2.89 -11.68
CA GLN A 38 16.37 3.21 -13.05
C GLN A 38 15.21 4.22 -13.11
N GLY A 39 14.73 4.72 -11.96
CA GLY A 39 13.66 5.73 -11.89
C GLY A 39 12.24 5.16 -12.01
N TRP A 40 12.05 3.88 -11.70
CA TRP A 40 10.75 3.20 -11.74
C TRP A 40 10.26 2.88 -10.33
N TYR A 41 8.99 3.13 -10.06
CA TYR A 41 8.33 2.60 -8.87
C TYR A 41 7.90 1.16 -9.13
N ILE A 42 8.45 0.23 -8.34
CA ILE A 42 8.11 -1.19 -8.34
C ILE A 42 7.09 -1.43 -7.22
N TYR A 43 5.98 -2.09 -7.54
CA TYR A 43 4.90 -2.38 -6.60
C TYR A 43 4.22 -3.70 -6.93
N LYS A 44 3.48 -4.26 -5.97
CA LYS A 44 2.55 -5.36 -6.24
C LYS A 44 1.14 -4.82 -6.45
N ASP A 45 0.52 -5.20 -7.56
CA ASP A 45 -0.89 -4.89 -7.82
C ASP A 45 -1.82 -5.72 -6.93
N SER A 46 -3.14 -5.51 -7.03
CA SER A 46 -4.14 -6.27 -6.27
C SER A 46 -4.15 -7.76 -6.57
N SER A 47 -3.64 -8.17 -7.74
CA SER A 47 -3.53 -9.57 -8.17
C SER A 47 -2.26 -10.24 -7.61
N GLY A 48 -1.40 -9.48 -6.93
CA GLY A 48 -0.11 -9.96 -6.41
C GLY A 48 1.01 -9.98 -7.45
N GLN A 49 0.76 -9.50 -8.67
CA GLN A 49 1.74 -9.37 -9.74
C GLN A 49 2.65 -8.16 -9.50
N THR A 50 3.93 -8.33 -9.80
CA THR A 50 4.91 -7.24 -9.72
C THR A 50 4.80 -6.38 -10.97
N GLU A 51 4.42 -5.14 -10.76
CA GLU A 51 4.26 -4.13 -11.81
C GLU A 51 5.22 -2.97 -11.56
N ARG A 52 5.46 -2.18 -12.62
CA ARG A 52 6.30 -0.99 -12.54
C ARG A 52 5.67 0.20 -13.23
N VAL A 53 5.87 1.38 -12.65
CA VAL A 53 5.47 2.64 -13.28
C VAL A 53 6.60 3.65 -13.22
N ASN A 54 6.75 4.44 -14.29
CA ASN A 54 7.77 5.47 -14.33
C ASN A 54 7.48 6.53 -13.26
N SER A 55 8.50 6.91 -12.48
CA SER A 55 8.38 7.92 -11.43
C SER A 55 7.84 9.27 -11.90
N LEU A 56 8.11 9.66 -13.15
CA LEU A 56 7.58 10.89 -13.77
C LEU A 56 6.06 10.87 -13.92
N ARG A 57 5.45 9.68 -13.92
CA ARG A 57 4.00 9.52 -14.00
C ARG A 57 3.34 9.50 -12.63
N VAL A 58 4.10 9.45 -11.54
CA VAL A 58 3.56 9.35 -10.18
C VAL A 58 3.52 10.73 -9.56
N ARG A 59 2.33 11.15 -9.15
CA ARG A 59 2.08 12.44 -8.51
C ARG A 59 2.15 12.34 -6.99
N SER A 60 1.55 11.30 -6.41
CA SER A 60 1.58 11.06 -4.97
C SER A 60 1.44 9.57 -4.66
N ILE A 61 1.96 9.18 -3.49
CA ILE A 61 1.83 7.84 -2.92
C ILE A 61 1.35 8.02 -1.50
N GLU A 62 0.12 7.61 -1.23
CA GLU A 62 -0.50 7.75 0.09
C GLU A 62 -0.90 6.37 0.62
N PRO A 63 -0.80 6.11 1.93
CA PRO A 63 -1.36 4.90 2.49
C PRO A 63 -2.86 4.87 2.17
N ALA A 64 -3.35 3.73 1.70
CA ALA A 64 -4.77 3.54 1.46
C ALA A 64 -5.50 3.82 2.78
N SER A 65 -6.20 4.96 2.86
CA SER A 65 -6.99 5.28 4.02
C SER A 65 -8.09 4.22 4.08
N ARG A 66 -8.04 3.36 5.11
CA ARG A 66 -9.25 2.72 5.58
C ARG A 66 -10.08 3.86 6.15
N THR A 67 -10.92 4.48 5.32
CA THR A 67 -12.13 5.10 5.82
C THR A 67 -12.86 3.98 6.53
N LEU A 68 -12.60 3.83 7.83
CA LEU A 68 -13.52 3.16 8.71
C LEU A 68 -14.84 3.83 8.36
N GLU A 69 -15.76 3.09 7.74
CA GLU A 69 -17.16 3.42 7.81
C GLU A 69 -17.47 3.56 9.29
N LYS A 70 -17.32 4.77 9.82
CA LYS A 70 -18.08 5.20 10.98
C LYS A 70 -19.50 5.20 10.45
N ARG A 71 -20.12 4.02 10.48
CA ARG A 71 -21.56 3.87 10.63
C ARG A 71 -21.87 4.69 11.87
N PHE A 72 -22.23 5.95 11.66
CA PHE A 72 -22.93 6.74 12.66
C PHE A 72 -24.28 6.05 12.82
N GLU A 73 -24.31 4.94 13.56
CA GLU A 73 -25.51 4.50 14.26
C GLU A 73 -25.72 5.52 15.38
N TYR A 74 -26.43 6.59 15.04
CA TYR A 74 -27.19 7.35 16.02
C TYR A 74 -28.51 6.61 16.16
N ARG A 75 -28.64 5.79 17.20
CA ARG A 75 -29.93 5.28 17.67
C ARG A 75 -30.23 5.93 19.01
#